data_AF-A0A9D5JUW4-F1
#
_entry.id   AF-A0A9D5JUW4-F1
#
_cell.length_a   1.000
_cell.length_b   1.000
_cell.length_c   1.000
_cell.angle_alpha   90.00
_cell.angle_beta   90.00
_cell.angle_gamma   90.00
#
_symmetry.space_group_name_H-M   'P 1'
#
loop_
_entity.id
_entity.type
_entity.pdbx_description
1 polymer ?
#
loop_
_entity_poly.entity_id
_entity_poly.type
_entity_poly.pdbx_seq_one_letter_code
_entity_poly.pdbx_strand_id
1 'polypeptide(L)'
;MNPRHIMLLGMTLLLLLGLSLTVQAADDEAAVIEQAQQQLQIVGYDPGPVDGLWGPKTQAAVKAFQRDAGLAATGNLDDPTRARLTEQVREQKQQEASFLQEPIPPKQLALRSTPAALTSAEIVQMIREHGFHHPAATGVLSESITGNMSHQYEGHTLAGDKIVVDYATGLMWQQAAADFVPGADVQRHIERMNGLAYAGFSDWRLPTIAELASLLEPPAPDTPLDFIAPVFEVPLWFCLSADTVPGAEASVWVVSFEDGYILDHTPQDDFYILLVRAIP
;
A
#
# COMPACT_ATOMS: atom_id res chain seq x y z
N MET A 1 24.10 -18.29 -77.84
CA MET A 1 23.64 -18.80 -76.53
C MET A 1 24.54 -18.16 -75.47
N ASN A 2 24.12 -17.46 -74.43
CA ASN A 2 22.88 -16.81 -74.01
C ASN A 2 23.32 -15.86 -72.87
N PRO A 3 22.90 -14.59 -72.83
CA PRO A 3 23.17 -13.70 -71.71
C PRO A 3 22.04 -13.84 -70.67
N ARG A 4 22.34 -14.07 -69.39
CA ARG A 4 21.43 -13.82 -68.25
C ARG A 4 22.09 -14.21 -66.92
N HIS A 5 21.83 -13.40 -65.88
CA HIS A 5 22.14 -13.57 -64.45
C HIS A 5 23.36 -12.84 -63.87
N ILE A 6 23.38 -11.52 -63.98
CA ILE A 6 24.00 -10.64 -62.95
C ILE A 6 23.04 -9.45 -62.72
N MET A 7 21.96 -9.70 -61.99
CA MET A 7 21.12 -8.66 -61.38
C MET A 7 20.12 -9.39 -60.48
N LEU A 8 20.44 -9.56 -59.19
CA LEU A 8 19.48 -9.75 -58.08
C LEU A 8 20.25 -10.04 -56.76
N LEU A 9 21.08 -9.10 -56.30
CA LEU A 9 21.64 -9.18 -54.93
C LEU A 9 21.66 -7.83 -54.21
N GLY A 10 20.89 -6.86 -54.70
CA GLY A 10 20.81 -5.51 -54.13
C GLY A 10 19.49 -5.16 -53.44
N MET A 11 18.50 -6.07 -53.39
CA MET A 11 17.12 -5.73 -52.99
C MET A 11 16.51 -6.59 -51.89
N THR A 12 17.33 -7.39 -51.19
CA THR A 12 16.89 -8.22 -50.04
C THR A 12 17.59 -7.86 -48.74
N LEU A 13 18.68 -7.08 -48.77
CA LEU A 13 19.40 -6.62 -47.57
C LEU A 13 18.83 -5.31 -46.99
N LEU A 14 18.17 -4.48 -47.81
CA LEU A 14 17.49 -3.25 -47.34
C LEU A 14 16.17 -3.49 -46.60
N LEU A 15 15.49 -4.62 -46.84
CA LEU A 15 14.26 -4.98 -46.13
C LEU A 15 14.55 -5.50 -44.71
N LEU A 16 15.65 -6.21 -44.49
CA LEU A 16 16.06 -6.71 -43.17
C LEU A 16 16.66 -5.62 -42.26
N LEU A 17 17.38 -4.65 -42.84
CA LEU A 17 17.88 -3.46 -42.12
C LEU A 17 16.75 -2.49 -41.77
N GLY A 18 15.76 -2.31 -42.65
CA GLY A 18 14.56 -1.52 -42.37
C GLY A 18 13.73 -2.11 -41.23
N LEU A 19 13.49 -3.42 -41.23
CA LEU A 19 12.80 -4.11 -40.13
C LEU A 19 13.59 -4.08 -38.81
N SER A 20 14.92 -4.18 -38.84
CA SER A 20 15.75 -4.12 -37.61
C SER A 20 15.78 -2.72 -37.00
N LEU A 21 15.83 -1.66 -37.81
CA LEU A 21 15.80 -0.28 -37.31
C LEU A 21 14.42 0.10 -36.74
N THR A 22 13.33 -0.39 -37.35
CA THR A 22 11.97 -0.13 -36.88
C THR A 22 11.62 -0.91 -35.61
N VAL A 23 12.14 -2.14 -35.45
CA VAL A 23 11.94 -2.93 -34.23
C VAL A 23 12.71 -2.31 -33.07
N GLN A 24 13.98 -1.91 -33.26
CA GLN A 24 14.77 -1.25 -32.21
C GLN A 24 14.14 0.07 -31.73
N ALA A 25 13.65 0.91 -32.64
CA ALA A 25 13.02 2.17 -32.26
C ALA A 25 11.70 1.99 -31.49
N ALA A 26 10.93 0.94 -31.82
CA ALA A 26 9.71 0.58 -31.11
C ALA A 26 10.02 0.01 -29.71
N ASP A 27 11.08 -0.79 -29.59
CA ASP A 27 11.57 -1.31 -28.31
C ASP A 27 12.07 -0.17 -27.41
N ASP A 28 12.77 0.83 -27.98
CA ASP A 28 13.23 2.01 -27.27
C ASP A 28 12.05 2.90 -26.80
N GLU A 29 10.99 3.03 -27.62
CA GLU A 29 9.78 3.78 -27.26
C GLU A 29 8.97 3.10 -26.15
N ALA A 30 8.76 1.77 -26.26
CA ALA A 30 8.08 0.99 -25.23
C ALA A 30 8.81 1.09 -23.89
N ALA A 31 10.15 0.98 -23.88
CA ALA A 31 10.95 1.12 -22.67
C ALA A 31 10.80 2.52 -22.01
N VAL A 32 10.70 3.59 -22.82
CA VAL A 32 10.45 4.95 -22.30
C VAL A 32 9.05 5.04 -21.68
N ILE A 33 8.04 4.41 -22.29
CA ILE A 33 6.68 4.39 -21.76
C ILE A 33 6.63 3.59 -20.46
N GLU A 34 7.24 2.41 -20.41
CA GLU A 34 7.34 1.60 -19.18
C GLU A 34 8.00 2.38 -18.06
N GLN A 35 9.13 3.06 -18.34
CA GLN A 35 9.80 3.89 -17.36
C GLN A 35 8.89 5.02 -16.86
N ALA A 36 8.17 5.69 -17.76
CA ALA A 36 7.24 6.76 -17.37
C ALA A 36 6.08 6.23 -16.52
N GLN A 37 5.51 5.07 -16.88
CA GLN A 37 4.48 4.39 -16.08
C GLN A 37 5.00 4.04 -14.68
N GLN A 38 6.21 3.49 -14.55
CA GLN A 38 6.84 3.20 -13.26
C GLN A 38 7.06 4.46 -12.43
N GLN A 39 7.58 5.53 -13.04
CA GLN A 39 7.82 6.80 -12.35
C GLN A 39 6.52 7.45 -11.88
N LEU A 40 5.46 7.41 -12.70
CA LEU A 40 4.13 7.89 -12.34
C LEU A 40 3.58 7.13 -11.15
N GLN A 41 3.72 5.80 -11.14
CA GLN A 41 3.32 4.98 -10.01
C GLN A 41 4.05 5.40 -8.73
N ILE A 42 5.39 5.48 -8.78
CA ILE A 42 6.21 5.87 -7.62
C ILE A 42 5.78 7.24 -7.07
N VAL A 43 5.48 8.21 -7.95
CA VAL A 43 5.06 9.54 -7.54
C VAL A 43 3.55 9.67 -7.25
N GLY A 44 2.85 8.54 -7.10
CA GLY A 44 1.47 8.47 -6.60
C GLY A 44 0.35 8.55 -7.65
N TYR A 45 0.69 8.48 -8.94
CA TYR A 45 -0.29 8.52 -10.04
C TYR A 45 -0.50 7.11 -10.60
N ASP A 46 -1.75 6.67 -10.81
CA ASP A 46 -2.07 5.36 -11.41
C ASP A 46 -2.11 5.46 -12.95
N PRO A 47 -1.07 5.04 -13.69
CA PRO A 47 -1.08 5.01 -15.15
C PRO A 47 -1.79 3.76 -15.72
N GLY A 48 -2.30 2.87 -14.86
CA GLY A 48 -2.66 1.50 -15.22
C GLY A 48 -1.46 0.53 -15.12
N PRO A 49 -1.50 -0.59 -15.87
CA PRO A 49 -0.39 -1.53 -15.93
C PRO A 49 0.90 -0.87 -16.45
N VAL A 50 2.05 -1.34 -15.95
CA VAL A 50 3.37 -1.01 -16.51
C VAL A 50 3.66 -2.01 -17.63
N ASP A 51 3.19 -1.69 -18.83
CA ASP A 51 3.18 -2.60 -19.99
C ASP A 51 3.77 -1.97 -21.26
N GLY A 52 4.27 -0.72 -21.18
CA GLY A 52 4.85 -0.01 -22.31
C GLY A 52 3.80 0.53 -23.29
N LEU A 53 2.50 0.44 -22.96
CA LEU A 53 1.42 0.90 -23.82
C LEU A 53 0.91 2.27 -23.37
N TRP A 54 0.88 3.23 -24.29
CA TRP A 54 0.33 4.57 -24.03
C TRP A 54 -1.22 4.55 -24.04
N GLY A 55 -1.81 4.05 -22.95
CA GLY A 55 -3.25 3.93 -22.78
C GLY A 55 -3.93 5.20 -22.23
N PRO A 56 -5.29 5.24 -22.20
CA PRO A 56 -6.04 6.36 -21.62
C PRO A 56 -5.72 6.62 -20.15
N LYS A 57 -5.41 5.57 -19.37
CA LYS A 57 -4.98 5.71 -17.98
C LYS A 57 -3.62 6.40 -17.87
N THR A 58 -2.64 5.97 -18.66
CA THR A 58 -1.31 6.60 -18.70
C THR A 58 -1.40 8.07 -19.10
N GLN A 59 -2.16 8.38 -20.16
CA GLN A 59 -2.39 9.76 -20.58
C GLN A 59 -3.07 10.61 -19.48
N ALA A 60 -4.07 10.04 -18.79
CA ALA A 60 -4.74 10.73 -17.70
C ALA A 60 -3.82 10.97 -16.49
N ALA A 61 -3.00 9.98 -16.13
CA ALA A 61 -2.01 10.07 -15.06
C ALA A 61 -0.96 11.16 -15.35
N VAL A 62 -0.41 11.19 -16.57
CA VAL A 62 0.51 12.23 -17.02
C VAL A 62 -0.13 13.61 -16.95
N LYS A 63 -1.38 13.72 -17.41
CA LYS A 63 -2.11 14.99 -17.39
C LYS A 63 -2.40 15.45 -15.96
N ALA A 64 -2.65 14.53 -15.02
CA ALA A 64 -2.83 14.86 -13.61
C ALA A 64 -1.51 15.33 -13.01
N PHE A 65 -0.43 14.55 -13.17
CA PHE A 65 0.91 14.90 -12.75
C PHE A 65 1.35 16.28 -13.26
N GLN A 66 1.15 16.57 -14.55
CA GLN A 66 1.48 17.86 -15.13
C GLN A 66 0.75 19.02 -14.43
N ARG A 67 -0.53 18.86 -14.08
CA ARG A 67 -1.27 19.92 -13.36
C ARG A 67 -0.67 20.18 -11.99
N ASP A 68 -0.40 19.12 -11.24
CA ASP A 68 0.09 19.20 -9.87
C ASP A 68 1.54 19.71 -9.83
N ALA A 69 2.32 19.38 -10.86
CA ALA A 69 3.68 19.87 -11.07
C ALA A 69 3.75 21.30 -11.66
N GLY A 70 2.62 21.95 -11.94
CA GLY A 70 2.56 23.30 -12.52
C GLY A 70 3.03 23.38 -13.98
N LEU A 71 2.98 22.27 -14.71
CA LEU A 71 3.31 22.15 -16.13
C LEU A 71 2.07 22.30 -17.03
N ALA A 72 2.29 22.43 -18.33
CA ALA A 72 1.19 22.39 -19.30
C ALA A 72 0.56 20.98 -19.30
N ALA A 73 -0.71 20.89 -18.87
CA ALA A 73 -1.47 19.64 -18.73
C ALA A 73 -1.95 19.08 -20.08
N THR A 74 -1.01 18.73 -20.95
CA THR A 74 -1.25 18.20 -22.30
C THR A 74 -1.62 16.71 -22.29
N GLY A 75 -1.18 15.98 -21.27
CA GLY A 75 -1.24 14.52 -21.22
C GLY A 75 -0.19 13.83 -22.09
N ASN A 76 0.77 14.57 -22.66
CA ASN A 76 1.86 14.02 -23.47
C ASN A 76 3.16 13.98 -22.65
N LEU A 77 4.01 12.98 -22.90
CA LEU A 77 5.30 12.83 -22.22
C LEU A 77 6.41 13.68 -22.87
N ASP A 78 6.37 14.99 -22.64
CA ASP A 78 7.41 15.91 -23.12
C ASP A 78 8.65 15.97 -22.19
N ASP A 79 9.73 16.62 -22.66
CA ASP A 79 10.99 16.69 -21.93
C ASP A 79 10.84 17.35 -20.54
N PRO A 80 10.10 18.47 -20.38
CA PRO A 80 9.81 19.01 -19.06
C PRO A 80 9.11 18.03 -18.13
N THR A 81 8.15 17.27 -18.64
CA THR A 81 7.41 16.26 -17.86
C THR A 81 8.33 15.13 -17.41
N ARG A 82 9.17 14.58 -18.31
CA ARG A 82 10.13 13.51 -17.95
C ARG A 82 11.17 13.97 -16.92
N ALA A 83 11.68 15.20 -17.09
CA ALA A 83 12.65 15.78 -16.17
C ALA A 83 12.03 15.95 -14.77
N ARG A 84 10.81 16.48 -14.69
CA ARG A 84 10.14 16.68 -13.40
C ARG A 84 9.73 15.36 -12.74
N LEU A 85 9.27 14.35 -13.49
CA LEU A 85 8.99 13.01 -12.97
C LEU A 85 10.24 12.39 -12.35
N THR A 86 11.35 12.41 -13.09
CA THR A 86 12.63 11.83 -12.62
C THR A 86 13.12 12.52 -11.35
N GLU A 87 12.99 13.85 -11.29
CA GLU A 87 13.38 14.61 -10.11
C GLU A 87 12.49 14.28 -8.89
N GLN A 88 11.18 14.20 -9.07
CA GLN A 88 10.27 13.89 -7.95
C GLN A 88 10.46 12.46 -7.42
N VAL A 89 10.73 11.49 -8.29
CA VAL A 89 11.14 10.13 -7.86
C VAL A 89 12.42 10.18 -7.04
N ARG A 90 13.41 10.99 -7.44
CA ARG A 90 14.67 11.15 -6.71
C ARG A 90 14.45 11.80 -5.36
N GLU A 91 13.62 12.83 -5.28
CA GLU A 91 13.22 13.51 -4.03
C GLU A 91 12.56 12.53 -3.06
N GLN A 92 11.61 11.72 -3.52
CA GLN A 92 10.93 10.72 -2.68
C GLN A 92 11.89 9.65 -2.16
N LYS A 93 12.75 9.08 -3.02
CA LYS A 93 13.77 8.09 -2.58
C LYS A 93 14.75 8.66 -1.57
N GLN A 94 15.06 9.95 -1.64
CA GLN A 94 15.90 10.61 -0.65
C GLN A 94 15.18 10.80 0.68
N GLN A 95 13.89 11.16 0.68
CA GLN A 95 13.08 11.23 1.89
C GLN A 95 12.97 9.85 2.56
N GLU A 96 12.65 8.82 1.78
CA GLU A 96 12.60 7.42 2.22
C GLU A 96 13.93 7.01 2.88
N ALA A 97 15.05 7.20 2.17
CA ALA A 97 16.38 6.82 2.67
C ALA A 97 16.79 7.61 3.93
N SER A 98 16.40 8.88 4.03
CA SER A 98 16.64 9.70 5.22
C SER A 98 15.83 9.19 6.41
N PHE A 99 14.55 8.90 6.19
CA PHE A 99 13.66 8.40 7.23
C PHE A 99 14.16 7.06 7.80
N LEU A 100 14.59 6.13 6.95
CA LEU A 100 15.11 4.82 7.39
C LEU A 100 16.47 4.89 8.10
N GLN A 101 17.17 6.02 8.07
CA GLN A 101 18.45 6.22 8.77
C GLN A 101 18.29 6.80 10.17
N GLU A 102 17.09 7.24 10.55
CA GLU A 102 16.87 7.81 11.88
C GLU A 102 17.06 6.74 12.96
N PRO A 103 17.67 7.06 14.12
CA PRO A 103 17.83 6.10 15.20
C PRO A 103 16.47 5.65 15.75
N ILE A 104 16.12 4.38 15.49
CA ILE A 104 14.86 3.80 15.96
C ILE A 104 15.00 3.45 17.46
N PRO A 105 14.11 3.95 18.35
CA PRO A 105 14.04 3.52 19.73
C PRO A 105 13.89 1.99 19.85
N PRO A 106 14.44 1.35 20.89
CA PRO A 106 14.24 -0.08 21.08
C PRO A 106 12.77 -0.44 21.18
N LYS A 107 12.30 -1.36 20.33
CA LYS A 107 10.93 -1.87 20.42
C LYS A 107 10.66 -2.46 21.79
N GLN A 108 9.48 -2.15 22.31
CA GLN A 108 9.00 -2.64 23.61
C GLN A 108 8.20 -3.93 23.47
N LEU A 109 7.52 -4.10 22.33
CA LEU A 109 6.71 -5.27 22.04
C LEU A 109 7.00 -5.78 20.62
N ALA A 110 7.10 -7.10 20.49
CA ALA A 110 7.22 -7.75 19.18
C ALA A 110 5.94 -8.53 18.90
N LEU A 111 5.24 -8.14 17.83
CA LEU A 111 3.99 -8.77 17.41
C LEU A 111 4.23 -9.77 16.28
N ARG A 112 3.33 -10.74 16.18
CA ARG A 112 3.33 -11.69 15.07
C ARG A 112 2.95 -10.95 13.78
N SER A 113 3.77 -11.11 12.74
CA SER A 113 3.54 -10.54 11.40
C SER A 113 3.10 -11.58 10.35
N THR A 114 3.16 -12.87 10.68
CA THR A 114 2.77 -13.97 9.77
C THR A 114 1.32 -14.37 10.02
N PRO A 115 0.41 -14.31 9.03
CA PRO A 115 -1.00 -14.68 9.19
C PRO A 115 -1.22 -16.11 9.73
N ALA A 116 -2.31 -16.31 10.46
CA ALA A 116 -2.68 -17.58 11.08
C ALA A 116 -4.21 -17.78 11.15
N ALA A 117 -4.63 -19.03 11.27
CA ALA A 117 -6.01 -19.35 11.66
C ALA A 117 -6.08 -19.41 13.19
N LEU A 118 -6.90 -18.55 13.79
CA LEU A 118 -7.00 -18.39 15.25
C LEU A 118 -8.43 -18.56 15.74
N THR A 119 -8.61 -19.31 16.81
CA THR A 119 -9.87 -19.41 17.55
C THR A 119 -10.07 -18.17 18.43
N SER A 120 -11.32 -17.92 18.82
CA SER A 120 -11.67 -16.91 19.83
C SER A 120 -10.84 -17.06 21.11
N ALA A 121 -10.61 -18.29 21.58
CA ALA A 121 -9.85 -18.55 22.80
C ALA A 121 -8.37 -18.15 22.66
N GLU A 122 -7.76 -18.40 21.51
CA GLU A 122 -6.38 -17.99 21.22
C GLU A 122 -6.24 -16.46 21.14
N ILE A 123 -7.22 -15.77 20.55
CA ILE A 123 -7.26 -14.29 20.55
C ILE A 123 -7.39 -13.75 21.98
N VAL A 124 -8.30 -14.30 22.80
CA VAL A 124 -8.45 -13.89 24.19
C VAL A 124 -7.15 -14.11 24.98
N GLN A 125 -6.48 -15.24 24.76
CA GLN A 125 -5.18 -15.51 25.37
C GLN A 125 -4.13 -14.48 24.93
N MET A 126 -4.05 -14.18 23.64
CA MET A 126 -3.14 -13.17 23.09
C MET A 126 -3.37 -11.78 23.71
N ILE A 127 -4.62 -11.33 23.82
CA ILE A 127 -4.97 -10.04 24.45
C ILE A 127 -4.49 -10.03 25.91
N ARG A 128 -4.68 -11.12 26.66
CA ARG A 128 -4.24 -11.25 28.06
C ARG A 128 -2.72 -11.24 28.18
N GLU A 129 -2.02 -11.95 27.31
CA GLU A 129 -0.56 -12.08 27.33
C GLU A 129 0.13 -10.75 27.00
N HIS A 130 -0.40 -10.00 26.04
CA HIS A 130 0.15 -8.69 25.67
C HIS A 130 -0.40 -7.54 26.52
N GLY A 131 -1.48 -7.75 27.26
CA GLY A 131 -2.14 -6.69 28.02
C GLY A 131 -2.70 -5.61 27.11
N PHE A 132 -3.35 -6.01 26.02
CA PHE A 132 -4.05 -5.08 25.13
C PHE A 132 -5.35 -4.59 25.75
N HIS A 133 -5.78 -3.39 25.35
CA HIS A 133 -7.07 -2.88 25.72
C HIS A 133 -8.17 -3.68 25.02
N HIS A 134 -9.17 -4.11 25.78
CA HIS A 134 -10.40 -4.68 25.24
C HIS A 134 -11.56 -4.38 26.20
N PRO A 135 -12.49 -3.48 25.84
CA PRO A 135 -13.59 -3.08 26.69
C PRO A 135 -14.53 -4.28 26.97
N ALA A 136 -14.98 -4.42 28.22
CA ALA A 136 -16.11 -5.29 28.52
C ALA A 136 -17.41 -4.66 28.02
N ALA A 137 -17.79 -4.98 26.78
CA ALA A 137 -19.15 -4.82 26.31
C ALA A 137 -19.82 -6.18 26.11
N THR A 138 -21.14 -6.22 26.14
CA THR A 138 -21.93 -7.42 25.86
C THR A 138 -21.76 -7.86 24.41
N GLY A 139 -21.47 -9.15 24.16
CA GLY A 139 -21.28 -9.70 22.80
C GLY A 139 -19.83 -9.71 22.30
N VAL A 140 -18.88 -9.35 23.16
CA VAL A 140 -17.45 -9.23 22.86
C VAL A 140 -16.68 -10.50 23.25
N LEU A 141 -15.62 -10.85 22.49
CA LEU A 141 -14.83 -12.07 22.67
C LEU A 141 -14.16 -12.23 24.04
N SER A 142 -13.90 -11.15 24.78
CA SER A 142 -13.22 -11.19 26.09
C SER A 142 -13.96 -10.40 27.17
N GLU A 143 -13.94 -10.93 28.40
CA GLU A 143 -14.19 -10.16 29.63
C GLU A 143 -13.15 -9.03 29.74
N SER A 144 -13.55 -7.83 30.16
CA SER A 144 -12.76 -6.58 30.18
C SER A 144 -11.28 -6.83 30.47
N ILE A 145 -10.40 -6.54 29.52
CA ILE A 145 -8.96 -6.50 29.77
C ILE A 145 -8.56 -5.03 29.69
N THR A 146 -8.35 -4.42 30.87
CA THR A 146 -7.98 -3.01 31.01
C THR A 146 -6.48 -2.80 30.85
N GLY A 147 -5.87 -3.55 29.94
CA GLY A 147 -4.50 -3.31 29.55
C GLY A 147 -4.39 -1.98 28.79
N ASN A 148 -3.25 -1.31 28.90
CA ASN A 148 -2.92 -0.16 28.08
C ASN A 148 -1.42 -0.22 27.77
N MET A 149 -1.08 -0.57 26.53
CA MET A 149 0.30 -0.56 26.09
C MET A 149 0.78 0.90 26.05
N SER A 150 2.03 1.13 26.46
CA SER A 150 2.66 2.46 26.31
C SER A 150 3.17 2.63 24.88
N HIS A 151 2.27 3.03 23.98
CA HIS A 151 2.61 3.37 22.60
C HIS A 151 3.57 4.56 22.50
N GLN A 152 4.25 4.63 21.36
CA GLN A 152 5.11 5.76 21.00
C GLN A 152 4.78 6.19 19.57
N TYR A 153 3.57 6.73 19.38
CA TYR A 153 3.13 7.17 18.06
C TYR A 153 3.79 8.48 17.64
N GLU A 154 4.24 8.50 16.38
CA GLU A 154 4.61 9.71 15.67
C GLU A 154 3.93 9.74 14.30
N GLY A 155 3.25 10.85 14.01
CA GLY A 155 2.67 11.10 12.69
C GLY A 155 3.69 11.77 11.77
N HIS A 156 3.83 11.26 10.55
CA HIS A 156 4.72 11.82 9.54
C HIS A 156 4.01 12.02 8.21
N THR A 157 4.61 12.82 7.33
CA THR A 157 4.25 12.90 5.92
C THR A 157 5.47 12.53 5.08
N LEU A 158 5.39 11.44 4.34
CA LEU A 158 6.46 10.93 3.47
C LEU A 158 5.92 10.82 2.05
N ALA A 159 6.66 11.33 1.08
CA ALA A 159 6.26 11.29 -0.34
C ALA A 159 4.87 11.92 -0.65
N GLY A 160 4.30 12.70 0.28
CA GLY A 160 2.96 13.29 0.18
C GLY A 160 1.86 12.53 0.93
N ASP A 161 2.16 11.31 1.39
CA ASP A 161 1.25 10.45 2.12
C ASP A 161 1.46 10.55 3.63
N LYS A 162 0.39 10.39 4.41
CA LYS A 162 0.44 10.47 5.87
C LYS A 162 0.54 9.07 6.49
N ILE A 163 1.51 8.89 7.38
CA ILE A 163 1.77 7.63 8.07
C ILE A 163 1.89 7.84 9.57
N VAL A 164 1.69 6.77 10.33
CA VAL A 164 1.88 6.72 11.78
C VAL A 164 2.90 5.65 12.10
N VAL A 165 3.97 6.03 12.80
CA VAL A 165 4.98 5.09 13.30
C VAL A 165 4.69 4.84 14.76
N ASP A 166 4.58 3.58 15.16
CA ASP A 166 4.59 3.21 16.58
C ASP A 166 5.92 2.55 16.92
N TYR A 167 6.81 3.32 17.55
CA TYR A 167 8.12 2.82 17.96
C TYR A 167 8.05 1.75 19.05
N ALA A 168 6.94 1.67 19.80
CA ALA A 168 6.77 0.63 20.81
C ALA A 168 6.67 -0.77 20.16
N THR A 169 6.02 -0.87 19.00
CA THR A 169 5.84 -2.13 18.25
C THR A 169 6.83 -2.29 17.09
N GLY A 170 7.45 -1.20 16.63
CA GLY A 170 8.28 -1.20 15.43
C GLY A 170 7.44 -1.34 14.15
N LEU A 171 6.21 -0.80 14.18
CA LEU A 171 5.27 -0.86 13.07
C LEU A 171 5.03 0.54 12.51
N MET A 172 4.85 0.60 11.20
CA MET A 172 4.41 1.78 10.48
C MET A 172 3.07 1.48 9.84
N TRP A 173 2.14 2.40 10.01
CA TRP A 173 0.75 2.29 9.61
C TRP A 173 0.40 3.41 8.65
N GLN A 174 -0.58 3.17 7.78
CA GLN A 174 -1.29 4.29 7.15
C GLN A 174 -1.96 5.13 8.25
N GLN A 175 -2.05 6.45 8.09
CA GLN A 175 -2.76 7.28 9.06
C GLN A 175 -4.28 7.16 8.90
N ALA A 176 -4.76 6.95 7.67
CA ALA A 176 -6.15 6.74 7.33
C ALA A 176 -6.30 5.39 6.61
N ALA A 177 -7.40 4.70 6.85
CA ALA A 177 -7.73 3.50 6.10
C ALA A 177 -8.36 3.84 4.75
N ALA A 178 -8.37 2.86 3.85
CA ALA A 178 -9.30 2.88 2.72
C ALA A 178 -10.67 2.35 3.17
N ASP A 179 -11.71 3.13 2.90
CA ASP A 179 -13.07 2.84 3.37
C ASP A 179 -13.77 1.80 2.47
N PHE A 180 -14.49 0.86 3.10
CA PHE A 180 -15.43 -0.07 2.46
C PHE A 180 -14.90 -0.78 1.20
N VAL A 181 -13.69 -1.34 1.29
CA VAL A 181 -13.14 -2.19 0.23
C VAL A 181 -13.85 -3.55 0.28
N PRO A 182 -14.51 -4.00 -0.81
CA PRO A 182 -15.12 -5.32 -0.85
C PRO A 182 -14.07 -6.40 -0.61
N GLY A 183 -14.40 -7.41 0.19
CA GLY A 183 -13.46 -8.47 0.57
C GLY A 183 -12.78 -9.17 -0.63
N ALA A 184 -13.51 -9.33 -1.74
CA ALA A 184 -12.98 -9.89 -2.98
C ALA A 184 -11.90 -9.01 -3.68
N ASP A 185 -11.84 -7.72 -3.34
CA ASP A 185 -10.97 -6.72 -3.96
C ASP A 185 -9.81 -6.29 -3.05
N VAL A 186 -9.75 -6.79 -1.82
CA VAL A 186 -8.71 -6.46 -0.82
C VAL A 186 -7.30 -6.74 -1.35
N GLN A 187 -7.06 -7.90 -1.96
CA GLN A 187 -5.74 -8.23 -2.53
C GLN A 187 -5.34 -7.25 -3.63
N ARG A 188 -6.28 -6.87 -4.50
CA ARG A 188 -6.06 -5.87 -5.56
C ARG A 188 -5.78 -4.49 -4.98
N HIS A 189 -6.43 -4.14 -3.86
CA HIS A 189 -6.16 -2.90 -3.15
C HIS A 189 -4.72 -2.85 -2.64
N ILE A 190 -4.24 -3.92 -1.96
CA ILE A 190 -2.86 -4.01 -1.46
C ILE A 190 -1.85 -3.92 -2.59
N GLU A 191 -2.06 -4.67 -3.67
CA GLU A 191 -1.21 -4.64 -4.88
C GLU A 191 -1.15 -3.24 -5.48
N ARG A 192 -2.27 -2.52 -5.52
CA ARG A 192 -2.33 -1.14 -6.00
C ARG A 192 -1.53 -0.21 -5.10
N MET A 193 -1.70 -0.30 -3.77
CA MET A 193 -0.97 0.55 -2.82
C MET A 193 0.55 0.34 -2.90
N ASN A 194 0.98 -0.91 -3.05
CA ASN A 194 2.39 -1.25 -3.23
C ASN A 194 2.94 -0.84 -4.60
N GLY A 195 2.13 -0.98 -5.66
CA GLY A 195 2.48 -0.50 -6.99
C GLY A 195 2.70 1.01 -7.01
N LEU A 196 1.86 1.77 -6.28
CA LEU A 196 1.97 3.22 -6.13
C LEU A 196 3.05 3.66 -5.14
N ALA A 197 3.82 2.74 -4.55
CA ALA A 197 4.84 3.02 -3.54
C ALA A 197 4.34 3.98 -2.44
N TYR A 198 3.18 3.70 -1.84
CA TYR A 198 2.58 4.56 -0.82
C TYR A 198 3.58 4.96 0.27
N ALA A 199 3.69 6.26 0.54
CA ALA A 199 4.68 6.85 1.44
C ALA A 199 6.14 6.49 1.14
N GLY A 200 6.45 6.12 -0.12
CA GLY A 200 7.76 5.65 -0.57
C GLY A 200 8.00 4.15 -0.43
N PHE A 201 7.02 3.36 0.02
CA PHE A 201 7.21 1.94 0.33
C PHE A 201 6.27 1.02 -0.45
N SER A 202 6.73 -0.20 -0.72
CA SER A 202 6.04 -1.19 -1.56
C SER A 202 5.88 -2.56 -0.89
N ASP A 203 6.02 -2.63 0.43
CA ASP A 203 5.92 -3.81 1.29
C ASP A 203 4.76 -3.72 2.29
N TRP A 204 3.75 -2.88 2.00
CA TRP A 204 2.52 -2.77 2.78
C TRP A 204 1.71 -4.05 2.70
N ARG A 205 1.12 -4.44 3.82
CA ARG A 205 0.29 -5.64 3.95
C ARG A 205 -0.89 -5.43 4.87
N LEU A 206 -1.84 -6.36 4.81
CA LEU A 206 -2.82 -6.46 5.89
C LEU A 206 -2.11 -6.75 7.22
N PRO A 207 -2.59 -6.13 8.31
CA PRO A 207 -2.12 -6.43 9.65
C PRO A 207 -2.61 -7.79 10.12
N THR A 208 -1.89 -8.43 11.03
CA THR A 208 -2.45 -9.55 11.80
C THR A 208 -3.42 -9.01 12.85
N ILE A 209 -4.27 -9.88 13.42
CA ILE A 209 -5.17 -9.51 14.48
C ILE A 209 -4.43 -9.05 15.74
N ALA A 210 -3.21 -9.55 15.98
CA ALA A 210 -2.38 -9.08 17.09
C ALA A 210 -1.91 -7.63 16.85
N GLU A 211 -1.56 -7.29 15.61
CA GLU A 211 -1.16 -5.92 15.25
C GLU A 211 -2.35 -4.96 15.33
N LEU A 212 -3.53 -5.31 14.79
CA LEU A 212 -4.72 -4.45 14.93
C LEU A 212 -5.19 -4.32 16.37
N ALA A 213 -5.24 -5.42 17.12
CA ALA A 213 -5.66 -5.39 18.53
C ALA A 213 -4.71 -4.55 19.39
N SER A 214 -3.45 -4.41 18.98
CA SER A 214 -2.50 -3.54 19.68
C SER A 214 -2.87 -2.07 19.60
N LEU A 215 -3.60 -1.63 18.56
CA LEU A 215 -4.04 -0.24 18.39
C LEU A 215 -5.29 0.10 19.22
N LEU A 216 -5.95 -0.89 19.84
CA LEU A 216 -7.08 -0.65 20.71
C LEU A 216 -6.60 0.09 21.96
N GLU A 217 -7.21 1.23 22.24
CA GLU A 217 -6.90 2.08 23.39
C GLU A 217 -8.18 2.53 24.09
N PRO A 218 -8.11 2.86 25.39
CA PRO A 218 -9.22 3.53 26.06
C PRO A 218 -9.56 4.83 25.33
N PRO A 219 -10.85 5.13 25.09
CA PRO A 219 -11.24 6.31 24.35
C PRO A 219 -10.84 7.57 25.10
N ALA A 220 -10.49 8.62 24.35
CA ALA A 220 -10.22 9.92 24.96
C ALA A 220 -11.51 10.48 25.61
N PRO A 221 -11.41 11.31 26.67
CA PRO A 221 -12.59 11.81 27.38
C PRO A 221 -13.57 12.59 26.49
N ASP A 222 -13.09 13.21 25.42
CA ASP A 222 -13.82 14.01 24.46
C ASP A 222 -14.33 13.22 23.23
N THR A 223 -13.78 12.03 22.97
CA THR A 223 -14.20 11.12 21.90
C THR A 223 -14.51 9.73 22.47
N PRO A 224 -15.62 9.58 23.23
CA PRO A 224 -15.91 8.36 24.01
C PRO A 224 -16.20 7.11 23.16
N LEU A 225 -16.26 7.25 21.84
CA LEU A 225 -16.51 6.19 20.87
C LEU A 225 -15.30 5.94 19.96
N ASP A 226 -14.13 6.49 20.24
CA ASP A 226 -12.93 6.22 19.45
C ASP A 226 -11.91 5.45 20.30
N PHE A 227 -11.92 4.12 20.19
CA PHE A 227 -11.00 3.21 20.89
C PHE A 227 -9.66 3.07 20.17
N ILE A 228 -9.13 4.19 19.66
CA ILE A 228 -7.85 4.28 18.97
C ILE A 228 -7.24 5.66 19.21
N ALA A 229 -5.92 5.75 19.20
CA ALA A 229 -5.24 7.02 19.38
C ALA A 229 -5.67 8.07 18.31
N PRO A 230 -5.86 9.35 18.69
CA PRO A 230 -6.34 10.42 17.80
C PRO A 230 -5.33 10.82 16.71
N VAL A 231 -4.16 10.16 16.66
CA VAL A 231 -3.21 10.28 15.55
C VAL A 231 -3.73 9.58 14.29
N PHE A 232 -4.64 8.61 14.42
CA PHE A 232 -5.29 7.93 13.31
C PHE A 232 -6.55 8.69 12.86
N GLU A 233 -6.83 8.69 11.56
CA GLU A 233 -8.04 9.28 10.99
C GLU A 233 -9.19 8.27 11.06
N VAL A 234 -10.24 8.63 11.82
CA VAL A 234 -11.49 7.87 12.00
C VAL A 234 -12.58 8.36 11.02
N PRO A 235 -13.62 7.56 10.69
CA PRO A 235 -14.01 6.27 11.27
C PRO A 235 -13.14 5.08 10.82
N LEU A 236 -13.02 4.06 11.66
CA LEU A 236 -12.28 2.83 11.39
C LEU A 236 -13.10 1.61 11.86
N TRP A 237 -14.14 1.28 11.09
CA TRP A 237 -15.05 0.17 11.36
C TRP A 237 -14.56 -1.12 10.72
N PHE A 238 -14.75 -2.25 11.39
CA PHE A 238 -14.47 -3.58 10.80
C PHE A 238 -13.12 -3.64 10.05
N CYS A 239 -12.06 -3.12 10.67
CA CYS A 239 -10.72 -3.12 10.08
C CYS A 239 -10.26 -4.57 9.91
N LEU A 240 -9.99 -4.94 8.66
CA LEU A 240 -9.71 -6.33 8.30
C LEU A 240 -8.30 -6.75 8.73
N SER A 241 -8.20 -7.92 9.38
CA SER A 241 -6.93 -8.60 9.59
C SER A 241 -6.64 -9.63 8.50
N ALA A 242 -5.38 -10.02 8.37
CA ALA A 242 -4.95 -11.15 7.55
C ALA A 242 -5.28 -12.52 8.18
N ASP A 243 -5.73 -12.55 9.44
CA ASP A 243 -5.99 -13.79 10.16
C ASP A 243 -7.40 -14.31 9.91
N THR A 244 -7.54 -15.63 9.93
CA THR A 244 -8.80 -16.31 9.66
C THR A 244 -9.32 -17.04 10.89
N VAL A 245 -10.60 -17.38 10.86
CA VAL A 245 -11.21 -18.28 11.84
C VAL A 245 -11.05 -19.73 11.36
N PRO A 246 -10.57 -20.67 12.20
CA PRO A 246 -10.50 -22.07 11.84
C PRO A 246 -11.91 -22.67 11.77
N GLY A 247 -12.27 -23.34 10.68
CA GLY A 247 -13.59 -23.93 10.53
C GLY A 247 -13.95 -24.28 9.09
N ALA A 248 -15.17 -24.79 8.91
CA ALA A 248 -15.72 -25.12 7.58
C ALA A 248 -16.22 -23.88 6.82
N GLU A 249 -16.55 -22.82 7.53
CA GLU A 249 -16.88 -21.52 6.97
C GLU A 249 -15.63 -20.64 7.04
N ALA A 250 -15.21 -20.10 5.90
CA ALA A 250 -14.11 -19.15 5.87
C ALA A 250 -14.63 -17.85 6.47
N SER A 251 -14.20 -17.53 7.70
CA SER A 251 -14.41 -16.22 8.32
C SER A 251 -13.06 -15.55 8.55
N VAL A 252 -13.09 -14.22 8.65
CA VAL A 252 -11.92 -13.36 8.89
C VAL A 252 -12.10 -12.60 10.19
N TRP A 253 -11.01 -12.33 10.90
CA TRP A 253 -11.05 -11.49 12.10
C TRP A 253 -10.99 -10.02 11.72
N VAL A 254 -11.79 -9.20 12.40
CA VAL A 254 -11.80 -7.74 12.25
C VAL A 254 -11.79 -7.04 13.61
N VAL A 255 -11.32 -5.79 13.62
CA VAL A 255 -11.37 -4.90 14.79
C VAL A 255 -12.25 -3.69 14.46
N SER A 256 -13.24 -3.39 15.31
CA SER A 256 -13.96 -2.12 15.25
C SER A 256 -13.38 -1.17 16.27
N PHE A 257 -12.79 -0.06 15.82
CA PHE A 257 -12.27 0.97 16.72
C PHE A 257 -13.35 1.93 17.21
N GLU A 258 -14.56 1.92 16.64
CA GLU A 258 -15.67 2.72 17.18
C GLU A 258 -16.23 2.12 18.49
N ASP A 259 -16.31 0.79 18.52
CA ASP A 259 -16.91 0.07 19.64
C ASP A 259 -15.89 -0.67 20.51
N GLY A 260 -14.63 -0.70 20.06
CA GLY A 260 -13.51 -1.33 20.73
C GLY A 260 -13.53 -2.87 20.73
N TYR A 261 -14.34 -3.52 19.87
CA TYR A 261 -14.45 -4.98 19.87
C TYR A 261 -13.67 -5.66 18.75
N ILE A 262 -13.43 -6.96 18.97
CA ILE A 262 -12.90 -7.89 17.97
C ILE A 262 -13.98 -8.93 17.73
N LEU A 263 -14.26 -9.22 16.45
CA LEU A 263 -15.25 -10.21 16.01
C LEU A 263 -14.83 -10.81 14.67
N ASP A 264 -15.53 -11.86 14.25
CA ASP A 264 -15.39 -12.44 12.93
C ASP A 264 -16.46 -11.94 11.95
N HIS A 265 -16.10 -11.90 10.67
CA HIS A 265 -16.96 -11.52 9.56
C HIS A 265 -16.82 -12.48 8.39
N THR A 266 -17.79 -12.44 7.47
CA THR A 266 -17.66 -13.18 6.22
C THR A 266 -16.68 -12.44 5.29
N PRO A 267 -15.76 -13.12 4.61
CA PRO A 267 -14.73 -12.50 3.78
C PRO A 267 -15.29 -11.85 2.50
N GLN A 268 -16.61 -11.89 2.28
CA GLN A 268 -17.29 -11.20 1.19
C GLN A 268 -17.80 -9.81 1.61
N ASP A 269 -17.81 -9.49 2.91
CA ASP A 269 -18.22 -8.18 3.42
C ASP A 269 -17.26 -7.07 2.97
N ASP A 270 -17.68 -5.82 3.19
CA ASP A 270 -16.88 -4.64 2.92
C ASP A 270 -16.11 -4.23 4.19
N PHE A 271 -14.84 -3.88 4.03
CA PHE A 271 -13.95 -3.62 5.16
C PHE A 271 -13.22 -2.29 5.05
N TYR A 272 -12.87 -1.71 6.19
CA TYR A 272 -11.82 -0.72 6.23
C TYR A 272 -10.46 -1.42 6.14
N ILE A 273 -9.58 -0.90 5.29
CA ILE A 273 -8.25 -1.47 5.05
C ILE A 273 -7.20 -0.49 5.58
N LEU A 274 -6.65 -0.82 6.75
CA LEU A 274 -5.56 -0.10 7.39
C LEU A 274 -4.27 -0.91 7.22
N LEU A 275 -3.46 -0.58 6.22
CA LEU A 275 -2.24 -1.33 5.93
C LEU A 275 -1.13 -1.01 6.92
N VAL A 276 -0.29 -2.02 7.14
CA VAL A 276 0.87 -1.95 8.02
C VAL A 276 2.13 -2.47 7.32
N ARG A 277 3.28 -1.99 7.79
CA ARG A 277 4.61 -2.54 7.49
C ARG A 277 5.50 -2.47 8.72
N ALA A 278 6.58 -3.23 8.74
CA ALA A 278 7.59 -3.12 9.79
C ALA A 278 8.60 -2.02 9.44
N ILE A 279 9.09 -1.30 10.44
CA ILE A 279 10.30 -0.49 10.29
C ILE A 279 11.54 -1.38 10.53
N PRO A 280 12.69 -1.11 9.86
CA PRO A 280 13.88 -1.96 9.93
C PRO A 280 14.51 -2.11 11.32
#